data_AF-A0A267M748-F1
#
_entry.id   AF-A0A267M748-F1
#
_cell.length_a   1.000
_cell.length_b   1.000
_cell.length_c   1.000
_cell.angle_alpha   90.00
_cell.angle_beta   90.00
_cell.angle_gamma   90.00
#
_symmetry.space_group_name_H-M   'P 1'
#
loop_
_entity.id
_entity.type
_entity.pdbx_description
1 polymer ?
#
loop_
_entity_poly.entity_id
_entity_poly.type
_entity_poly.pdbx_seq_one_letter_code
_entity_poly.pdbx_strand_id
1 'polypeptide(L)'
;MKSKNNNIIKMVLTVVAMFLFLFGWIGGFISGLSSMDSVNSQKYYKQYPLNEKNGIAVDSDSNIYIGEGQTGSIQVYDSTGNFQYGFGFPTGGGGWFAFGIKEDRIHIVTARTDSYFIFDKGELVYSEKEIDYKRSEELQAEYNMTYKKSFFKGNKTYKISSRNTVSIKDKLNGKVERIHLKVPIWPFSFKIFHNIASASMGLIFILHHKFFLSLFKGTKKE
;
A
#
# COMPACT_ATOMS: atom_id res chain seq x y z
N MET A 1 -37.38 33.45 -7.89
CA MET A 1 -35.90 33.48 -8.00
C MET A 1 -35.18 32.47 -7.10
N LYS A 2 -35.50 32.37 -5.79
CA LYS A 2 -34.78 31.51 -4.82
C LYS A 2 -34.80 30.00 -5.16
N SER A 3 -35.92 29.44 -5.64
CA SER A 3 -36.00 28.00 -5.98
C SER A 3 -35.24 27.62 -7.26
N LYS A 4 -35.22 28.50 -8.27
CA LYS A 4 -34.46 28.31 -9.52
C LYS A 4 -32.96 28.26 -9.24
N ASN A 5 -32.47 29.12 -8.34
CA ASN A 5 -31.07 29.11 -7.88
C ASN A 5 -30.72 27.81 -7.14
N ASN A 6 -31.61 27.32 -6.26
CA ASN A 6 -31.41 26.06 -5.55
C ASN A 6 -31.37 24.85 -6.50
N ASN A 7 -32.17 24.86 -7.57
CA ASN A 7 -32.15 23.80 -8.58
C ASN A 7 -30.85 23.80 -9.40
N ILE A 8 -30.35 24.98 -9.77
CA ILE A 8 -29.05 25.13 -10.47
C ILE A 8 -27.91 24.64 -9.57
N ILE A 9 -27.89 25.05 -8.30
CA ILE A 9 -26.88 24.60 -7.34
C ILE A 9 -26.92 23.07 -7.18
N LYS A 10 -28.11 22.49 -6.99
CA LYS A 10 -28.28 21.03 -6.91
C LYS A 10 -27.77 20.31 -8.17
N MET A 11 -28.04 20.86 -9.36
CA MET A 11 -27.57 20.31 -10.63
C MET A 11 -26.04 20.34 -10.71
N VAL A 12 -25.42 21.49 -10.40
CA VAL A 12 -23.94 21.63 -10.39
C VAL A 12 -23.31 20.63 -9.41
N LEU A 13 -23.82 20.54 -8.18
CA LEU A 13 -23.32 19.59 -7.18
C LEU A 13 -23.49 18.14 -7.64
N THR A 14 -24.57 17.81 -8.35
CA THR A 14 -24.78 16.47 -8.92
C THR A 14 -23.72 16.15 -9.97
N VAL A 15 -23.46 17.07 -10.90
CA VAL A 15 -22.45 16.87 -11.96
C VAL A 15 -21.06 16.69 -11.35
N VAL A 16 -20.69 17.51 -10.37
CA VAL A 16 -19.41 17.37 -9.64
C VAL A 16 -19.33 16.02 -8.95
N ALA A 17 -20.39 15.58 -8.27
CA ALA A 17 -20.42 14.28 -7.61
C ALA A 17 -20.31 13.11 -8.61
N MET A 18 -20.97 13.18 -9.76
CA MET A 18 -20.85 12.16 -10.81
C MET A 18 -19.42 12.09 -11.36
N PHE A 19 -18.79 13.23 -11.60
CA PHE A 19 -17.39 13.28 -12.04
C PHE A 19 -16.45 12.66 -11.00
N LEU A 20 -16.60 13.02 -9.73
CA LEU A 20 -15.77 12.46 -8.64
C LEU A 20 -16.03 10.97 -8.43
N PHE A 21 -17.27 10.50 -8.60
CA PHE A 21 -17.60 9.08 -8.56
C PHE A 21 -16.86 8.31 -9.65
N LEU A 22 -16.91 8.79 -10.91
CA LEU A 22 -16.19 8.18 -12.02
C LEU A 22 -14.68 8.27 -11.83
N PHE A 23 -14.16 9.39 -11.35
CA PHE A 23 -12.74 9.56 -11.04
C PHE A 23 -12.27 8.58 -9.96
N GLY A 24 -13.07 8.36 -8.91
CA GLY A 24 -12.81 7.36 -7.89
C GLY A 24 -12.81 5.95 -8.45
N TRP A 25 -13.82 5.58 -9.25
CA TRP A 25 -13.88 4.24 -9.86
C TRP A 25 -12.74 3.97 -10.85
N ILE A 26 -12.54 4.86 -11.82
CA ILE A 26 -11.50 4.74 -12.84
C ILE A 26 -10.11 4.77 -12.20
N GLY A 27 -9.89 5.68 -11.25
CA GLY A 27 -8.64 5.77 -10.52
C GLY A 27 -8.34 4.53 -9.70
N GLY A 28 -9.36 3.94 -9.05
CA GLY A 28 -9.23 2.67 -8.33
C GLY A 28 -8.82 1.53 -9.27
N PHE A 29 -9.41 1.46 -10.47
CA PHE A 29 -9.03 0.50 -11.50
C PHE A 29 -7.58 0.70 -11.98
N ILE A 30 -7.16 1.95 -12.27
CA ILE A 30 -5.78 2.27 -12.66
C ILE A 30 -4.79 1.88 -11.56
N SER A 31 -5.13 2.15 -10.29
CA SER A 31 -4.32 1.79 -9.13
C SER A 31 -4.16 0.27 -9.03
N GLY A 32 -5.24 -0.50 -9.21
CA GLY A 32 -5.20 -1.96 -9.26
C GLY A 32 -4.37 -2.50 -10.42
N LEU A 33 -4.51 -1.94 -11.61
CA LEU A 33 -3.73 -2.35 -12.78
C LEU A 33 -2.23 -2.12 -12.56
N SER A 34 -1.84 -1.00 -11.96
CA SER A 34 -0.43 -0.71 -11.65
C SER A 34 0.18 -1.69 -10.63
N SER A 35 -0.65 -2.32 -9.80
CA SER A 35 -0.23 -3.37 -8.87
C SER A 35 -0.02 -4.73 -9.53
N MET A 36 -0.49 -4.97 -10.76
CA MET A 36 -0.34 -6.27 -11.43
C MET A 36 1.05 -6.44 -12.04
N ASP A 37 1.67 -5.36 -12.51
CA ASP A 37 3.02 -5.36 -13.08
C ASP A 37 4.09 -5.92 -12.12
N SER A 38 3.88 -5.79 -10.80
CA SER A 38 4.83 -6.20 -9.77
C SER A 38 4.75 -7.67 -9.36
N VAL A 39 3.64 -8.37 -9.58
CA VAL A 39 3.36 -9.68 -8.93
C VAL A 39 4.18 -10.85 -9.51
N ASN A 40 4.83 -10.68 -10.66
CA ASN A 40 5.47 -11.78 -11.40
C ASN A 40 6.82 -12.31 -10.83
N SER A 41 7.13 -12.09 -9.55
CA SER A 41 8.40 -12.53 -8.93
C SER A 41 9.66 -12.00 -9.65
N GLN A 42 9.53 -10.90 -10.37
CA GLN A 42 10.61 -10.32 -11.15
C GLN A 42 11.08 -9.02 -10.52
N LYS A 43 12.40 -8.86 -10.54
CA LYS A 43 13.06 -7.61 -10.24
C LYS A 43 12.71 -6.59 -11.32
N TYR A 44 12.45 -5.37 -10.90
CA TYR A 44 12.03 -4.27 -11.76
C TYR A 44 12.74 -2.97 -11.38
N TYR A 45 12.84 -2.06 -12.35
CA TYR A 45 13.50 -0.75 -12.20
C TYR A 45 12.53 0.44 -12.34
N LYS A 46 11.23 0.15 -12.47
CA LYS A 46 10.16 1.14 -12.43
C LYS A 46 9.71 1.35 -10.99
N GLN A 47 9.75 2.59 -10.52
CA GLN A 47 9.32 2.91 -9.18
C GLN A 47 7.78 3.01 -9.07
N TYR A 48 7.22 2.52 -7.97
CA TYR A 48 5.79 2.60 -7.69
C TYR A 48 5.50 3.46 -6.45
N PRO A 49 4.31 4.07 -6.34
CA PRO A 49 3.89 4.74 -5.12
C PRO A 49 3.92 3.81 -3.90
N LEU A 50 4.37 4.32 -2.75
CA LEU A 50 4.30 3.59 -1.48
C LEU A 50 2.96 3.86 -0.79
N ASN A 51 1.92 3.20 -1.27
CA ASN A 51 0.53 3.42 -0.88
C ASN A 51 0.15 2.65 0.40
N GLU A 52 0.64 1.42 0.54
CA GLU A 52 0.45 0.59 1.73
C GLU A 52 1.79 0.02 2.21
N LYS A 53 2.28 0.47 3.36
CA LYS A 53 3.62 0.11 3.84
C LYS A 53 3.53 -0.96 4.91
N ASN A 54 4.05 -2.15 4.61
CA ASN A 54 3.99 -3.31 5.49
C ASN A 54 5.19 -3.42 6.44
N GLY A 55 6.35 -2.86 6.08
CA GLY A 55 7.54 -2.93 6.91
C GLY A 55 8.72 -2.17 6.35
N ILE A 56 9.82 -2.18 7.10
CA ILE A 56 11.10 -1.59 6.72
C ILE A 56 12.24 -2.52 7.18
N ALA A 57 13.31 -2.61 6.38
CA ALA A 57 14.57 -3.26 6.77
C ALA A 57 15.76 -2.51 6.14
N VAL A 58 16.96 -2.73 6.66
CA VAL A 58 18.19 -2.07 6.17
C VAL A 58 19.36 -3.05 6.10
N ASP A 59 19.96 -3.21 4.92
CA ASP A 59 21.13 -4.08 4.68
C ASP A 59 22.46 -3.40 5.10
N SER A 60 23.55 -4.17 5.11
CA SER A 60 24.89 -3.72 5.51
C SER A 60 25.40 -2.52 4.71
N ASP A 61 25.02 -2.43 3.43
CA ASP A 61 25.31 -1.32 2.51
C ASP A 61 24.42 -0.07 2.74
N SER A 62 23.55 -0.11 3.76
CA SER A 62 22.60 0.96 4.10
C SER A 62 21.52 1.21 3.04
N ASN A 63 21.22 0.21 2.22
CA ASN A 63 20.00 0.22 1.41
C ASN A 63 18.79 -0.02 2.30
N ILE A 64 17.72 0.72 2.01
CA ILE A 64 16.47 0.73 2.75
C ILE A 64 15.43 -0.05 1.94
N TYR A 65 14.95 -1.13 2.52
CA TYR A 65 13.93 -2.01 1.96
C TYR A 65 12.58 -1.62 2.56
N ILE A 66 11.60 -1.37 1.70
CA ILE A 66 10.24 -1.01 2.13
C ILE A 66 9.27 -1.96 1.48
N GLY A 67 8.50 -2.68 2.31
CA GLY A 67 7.42 -3.53 1.84
C GLY A 67 6.22 -2.70 1.42
N GLU A 68 5.77 -2.88 0.18
CA GLU A 68 4.59 -2.27 -0.42
C GLU A 68 3.50 -3.34 -0.56
N GLY A 69 2.46 -3.22 0.26
CA GLY A 69 1.39 -4.19 0.37
C GLY A 69 0.46 -4.17 -0.83
N GLN A 70 0.13 -3.01 -1.40
CA GLN A 70 -0.84 -2.93 -2.49
C GLN A 70 -0.36 -3.63 -3.76
N THR A 71 0.95 -3.65 -3.99
CA THR A 71 1.65 -4.22 -5.14
C THR A 71 2.25 -5.60 -4.82
N GLY A 72 2.29 -5.99 -3.54
CA GLY A 72 2.91 -7.25 -3.12
C GLY A 72 4.40 -7.30 -3.45
N SER A 73 5.12 -6.25 -3.08
CA SER A 73 6.52 -6.09 -3.45
C SER A 73 7.38 -5.46 -2.37
N ILE A 74 8.70 -5.58 -2.51
CA ILE A 74 9.68 -4.78 -1.79
C ILE A 74 10.27 -3.76 -2.77
N GLN A 75 10.31 -2.48 -2.36
CA GLN A 75 11.06 -1.44 -3.07
C GLN A 75 12.31 -1.08 -2.28
N VAL A 76 13.44 -0.98 -2.98
CA VAL A 76 14.77 -0.75 -2.41
C VAL A 76 15.25 0.65 -2.76
N TYR A 77 15.75 1.34 -1.74
CA TYR A 77 16.24 2.71 -1.82
C TYR A 77 17.67 2.78 -1.29
N ASP A 78 18.50 3.66 -1.85
CA ASP A 78 19.80 3.94 -1.24
C ASP A 78 19.66 4.79 0.04
N SER A 79 20.80 5.00 0.72
CA SER A 79 20.88 5.79 1.96
C SER A 79 20.52 7.27 1.80
N THR A 80 20.39 7.76 0.56
CA THR A 80 19.96 9.13 0.24
C THR A 80 18.48 9.21 -0.19
N GLY A 81 17.81 8.06 -0.32
CA GLY A 81 16.39 7.97 -0.67
C GLY A 81 16.10 7.88 -2.18
N ASN A 82 17.10 7.58 -3.02
CA ASN A 82 16.84 7.27 -4.42
C ASN A 82 16.41 5.82 -4.57
N PHE A 83 15.41 5.59 -5.41
CA PHE A 83 14.98 4.24 -5.76
C PHE A 83 16.06 3.54 -6.60
N GLN A 84 16.36 2.29 -6.25
CA GLN A 84 17.35 1.46 -6.92
C GLN A 84 16.66 0.41 -7.78
N TYR A 85 15.79 -0.39 -7.17
CA TYR A 85 15.00 -1.43 -7.82
C TYR A 85 13.87 -1.87 -6.88
N GLY A 86 12.95 -2.68 -7.38
CA GLY A 86 12.02 -3.43 -6.55
C GLY A 86 11.84 -4.84 -7.06
N PHE A 87 11.16 -5.67 -6.30
CA PHE A 87 10.86 -7.05 -6.66
C PHE A 87 9.56 -7.47 -5.99
N GLY A 88 8.69 -8.14 -6.73
CA GLY A 88 7.46 -8.68 -6.17
C GLY A 88 7.52 -10.16 -5.88
N PHE A 89 6.44 -10.68 -5.33
CA PHE A 89 6.26 -12.09 -5.03
C PHE A 89 4.74 -12.36 -4.88
N PRO A 90 4.29 -13.60 -5.08
CA PRO A 90 2.89 -13.95 -4.95
C PRO A 90 2.47 -13.83 -3.48
N THR A 91 1.53 -12.94 -3.14
CA THR A 91 1.16 -12.69 -1.74
C THR A 91 -0.01 -13.53 -1.21
N GLY A 92 -0.52 -14.52 -1.95
CA GLY A 92 -1.66 -15.33 -1.48
C GLY A 92 -3.01 -14.60 -1.40
N GLY A 93 -3.11 -13.42 -2.03
CA GLY A 93 -4.28 -12.55 -1.98
C GLY A 93 -4.19 -11.45 -0.92
N GLY A 94 -4.45 -10.22 -1.34
CA GLY A 94 -4.62 -9.07 -0.44
C GLY A 94 -3.36 -8.33 -0.01
N GLY A 95 -2.17 -8.68 -0.52
CA GLY A 95 -0.98 -7.85 -0.32
C GLY A 95 -0.36 -7.91 1.08
N TRP A 96 -0.83 -8.83 1.93
CA TRP A 96 -0.36 -8.99 3.30
C TRP A 96 0.83 -9.94 3.34
N PHE A 97 1.95 -9.45 3.86
CA PHE A 97 3.16 -10.24 4.09
C PHE A 97 3.97 -9.63 5.23
N ALA A 98 4.76 -10.47 5.89
CA ALA A 98 5.81 -10.05 6.81
C ALA A 98 7.15 -10.24 6.11
N PHE A 99 8.12 -9.35 6.38
CA PHE A 99 9.48 -9.57 5.92
C PHE A 99 10.50 -9.16 6.98
N GLY A 100 11.68 -9.77 6.87
CA GLY A 100 12.85 -9.52 7.69
C GLY A 100 14.13 -9.57 6.85
N ILE A 101 15.25 -9.27 7.47
CA ILE A 101 16.57 -9.32 6.83
C ILE A 101 17.55 -10.07 7.71
N LYS A 102 18.33 -10.98 7.11
CA LYS A 102 19.43 -11.71 7.76
C LYS A 102 20.51 -11.94 6.72
N GLU A 103 21.76 -11.63 7.07
CA GLU A 103 22.90 -11.76 6.14
C GLU A 103 22.64 -11.05 4.79
N ASP A 104 22.03 -9.86 4.86
CA ASP A 104 21.61 -9.05 3.70
C ASP A 104 20.63 -9.71 2.73
N ARG A 105 20.06 -10.85 3.10
CA ARG A 105 18.97 -11.51 2.38
C ARG A 105 17.63 -11.14 2.97
N ILE A 106 16.66 -10.92 2.09
CA ILE A 106 15.30 -10.58 2.46
C ILE A 106 14.48 -11.85 2.57
N HIS A 107 13.92 -12.08 3.74
CA HIS A 107 13.09 -13.22 4.07
C HIS A 107 11.64 -12.76 4.14
N ILE A 108 10.74 -13.46 3.45
CA ILE A 108 9.34 -13.03 3.29
C ILE A 108 8.41 -14.19 3.58
N VAL A 109 7.42 -13.96 4.44
CA VAL A 109 6.30 -14.87 4.70
C VAL A 109 5.01 -14.18 4.29
N THR A 110 4.21 -14.84 3.46
CA THR A 110 2.93 -14.29 2.96
C THR A 110 1.77 -14.66 3.86
N ALA A 111 0.68 -13.89 3.79
CA ALA A 111 -0.52 -14.17 4.59
C ALA A 111 -1.14 -15.53 4.27
N ARG A 112 -1.95 -16.02 5.21
CA ARG A 112 -2.63 -17.33 5.17
C ARG A 112 -1.70 -18.54 5.01
N THR A 113 -0.42 -18.34 5.34
CA THR A 113 0.61 -19.39 5.37
C THR A 113 0.84 -20.02 3.99
N ASP A 114 0.85 -19.20 2.93
CA ASP A 114 0.93 -19.74 1.58
C ASP A 114 2.35 -20.02 1.12
N SER A 115 3.33 -19.19 1.48
CA SER A 115 4.71 -19.32 0.98
C SER A 115 5.74 -18.57 1.82
N TYR A 116 6.97 -19.05 1.75
CA TYR A 116 8.18 -18.42 2.26
C TYR A 116 9.16 -18.19 1.10
N PHE A 117 9.78 -17.01 1.06
CA PHE A 117 10.73 -16.63 0.03
C PHE A 117 12.00 -16.06 0.64
N ILE A 118 13.13 -16.29 -0.05
CA ILE A 118 14.40 -15.62 0.23
C ILE A 118 14.85 -14.93 -1.04
N PHE A 119 15.17 -13.64 -0.92
CA PHE A 119 15.71 -12.82 -1.98
C PHE A 119 17.12 -12.33 -1.62
N ASP A 120 18.01 -12.34 -2.60
CA ASP A 120 19.36 -11.78 -2.52
C ASP A 120 19.51 -10.68 -3.57
N LYS A 121 19.70 -9.43 -3.13
CA LYS A 121 19.79 -8.24 -4.00
C LYS A 121 18.65 -8.15 -5.04
N GLY A 122 17.45 -8.56 -4.64
CA GLY A 122 16.24 -8.57 -5.47
C GLY A 122 16.05 -9.79 -6.37
N GLU A 123 16.97 -10.76 -6.36
CA GLU A 123 16.83 -12.03 -7.06
C GLU A 123 16.26 -13.09 -6.13
N LEU A 124 15.28 -13.87 -6.60
CA LEU A 124 14.73 -14.99 -5.83
C LEU A 124 15.76 -16.12 -5.76
N VAL A 125 16.18 -16.49 -4.54
CA VAL A 125 17.17 -17.56 -4.33
C VAL A 125 16.58 -18.82 -3.69
N TYR A 126 15.44 -18.69 -3.01
CA TYR A 126 14.74 -19.83 -2.41
C TYR A 126 13.25 -19.53 -2.27
N SER A 127 12.42 -20.56 -2.46
CA SER A 127 10.99 -20.51 -2.16
C SER A 127 10.50 -21.83 -1.59
N GLU A 128 9.63 -21.75 -0.60
CA GLU A 128 8.90 -22.86 0.01
C GLU A 128 7.41 -22.52 -0.08
N LYS A 129 6.58 -23.44 -0.58
CA LYS A 129 5.13 -23.24 -0.72
C LYS A 129 4.40 -24.10 0.31
N GLU A 130 3.15 -23.71 0.61
CA GLU A 130 2.26 -24.45 1.51
C GLU A 130 2.86 -24.66 2.91
N ILE A 131 3.56 -23.63 3.42
CA ILE A 131 4.10 -23.67 4.78
C ILE A 131 2.95 -23.70 5.79
N ASP A 132 3.08 -24.47 6.87
CA ASP A 132 2.06 -24.43 7.91
C ASP A 132 2.20 -23.17 8.81
N TYR A 133 1.19 -22.96 9.66
CA TYR A 133 1.16 -21.80 10.56
C TYR A 133 2.31 -21.81 11.57
N LYS A 134 2.72 -22.99 12.04
CA LYS A 134 3.83 -23.13 12.99
C LYS A 134 5.15 -22.73 12.35
N ARG A 135 5.41 -23.21 11.13
CA ARG A 135 6.58 -22.86 10.33
C ARG A 135 6.62 -21.36 10.05
N SER A 136 5.48 -20.78 9.71
CA SER A 136 5.33 -19.33 9.52
C SER A 136 5.69 -18.54 10.79
N GLU A 137 5.25 -18.97 11.98
CA GLU A 137 5.60 -18.31 13.25
C GLU A 137 7.08 -18.47 13.59
N GLU A 138 7.65 -19.65 13.39
CA GLU A 138 9.09 -19.92 13.59
C GLU A 138 9.95 -19.02 12.70
N LEU A 139 9.62 -18.90 11.40
CA LEU A 139 10.31 -18.02 10.46
C LEU A 139 10.16 -16.54 10.87
N GLN A 140 8.95 -16.11 11.23
CA GLN A 140 8.74 -14.73 11.66
C GLN A 140 9.57 -14.38 12.91
N ALA A 141 9.67 -15.31 13.86
CA ALA A 141 10.50 -15.16 15.05
C ALA A 141 12.00 -15.18 14.71
N GLU A 142 12.45 -16.12 13.88
CA GLU A 142 13.86 -16.30 13.50
C GLU A 142 14.42 -15.06 12.80
N TYR A 143 13.67 -14.51 11.85
CA TYR A 143 14.12 -13.39 11.01
C TYR A 143 13.65 -12.03 11.53
N ASN A 144 13.09 -11.99 12.76
CA ASN A 144 12.49 -10.80 13.36
C ASN A 144 11.59 -10.05 12.36
N MET A 145 10.75 -10.81 11.65
CA MET A 145 9.86 -10.24 10.66
C MET A 145 8.83 -9.38 11.38
N THR A 146 8.71 -8.12 10.97
CA THR A 146 7.74 -7.24 11.60
C THR A 146 6.79 -6.68 10.57
N TYR A 147 5.49 -6.70 10.88
CA TYR A 147 4.50 -5.82 10.26
C TYR A 147 4.69 -4.35 10.69
N LYS A 148 5.74 -4.06 11.46
CA LYS A 148 5.95 -2.77 12.07
C LYS A 148 6.71 -1.89 11.08
N LYS A 149 6.32 -0.63 11.04
CA LYS A 149 7.01 0.43 10.29
C LYS A 149 8.32 0.85 10.94
N SER A 150 8.98 -0.03 11.69
CA SER A 150 10.20 0.26 12.44
C SER A 150 11.19 -0.91 12.41
N PHE A 151 12.47 -0.60 12.20
CA PHE A 151 13.56 -1.56 12.14
C PHE A 151 14.73 -1.09 13.02
N PHE A 152 15.41 -2.04 13.67
CA PHE A 152 16.53 -1.77 14.56
C PHE A 152 17.80 -2.34 13.96
N LYS A 153 18.85 -1.51 13.88
CA LYS A 153 20.18 -1.93 13.42
C LYS A 153 21.26 -1.23 14.23
N GLY A 154 22.01 -2.01 15.00
CA GLY A 154 22.94 -1.48 15.99
C GLY A 154 22.25 -0.47 16.91
N ASN A 155 22.78 0.75 16.97
CA ASN A 155 22.23 1.83 17.79
C ASN A 155 21.18 2.68 17.07
N LYS A 156 20.81 2.36 15.83
CA LYS A 156 19.86 3.13 15.03
C LYS A 156 18.49 2.47 14.99
N THR A 157 17.45 3.30 15.08
CA THR A 157 16.05 2.92 14.86
C THR A 157 15.56 3.62 13.60
N TYR A 158 15.24 2.84 12.57
CA TYR A 158 14.63 3.31 11.34
C TYR A 158 13.12 3.24 11.52
N LYS A 159 12.40 4.31 11.22
CA LYS A 159 10.94 4.33 11.30
C LYS A 159 10.37 5.07 10.10
N ILE A 160 9.38 4.47 9.45
CA ILE A 160 8.61 5.19 8.44
C ILE A 160 7.71 6.19 9.18
N SER A 161 8.05 7.47 9.08
CA SER A 161 7.40 8.56 9.82
C SER A 161 6.29 9.25 9.04
N SER A 162 6.32 9.18 7.71
CA SER A 162 5.32 9.78 6.82
C SER A 162 5.16 8.96 5.53
N ARG A 163 4.44 9.49 4.54
CA ARG A 163 4.29 8.88 3.21
C ARG A 163 5.62 8.63 2.49
N ASN A 164 6.64 9.46 2.68
CA ASN A 164 7.92 9.30 1.99
C ASN A 164 9.12 9.60 2.87
N THR A 165 8.94 9.68 4.18
CA THR A 165 10.05 9.94 5.11
C THR A 165 10.36 8.73 5.95
N VAL A 166 11.65 8.40 6.01
CA VAL A 166 12.22 7.47 6.99
C VAL A 166 12.98 8.31 8.01
N SER A 167 12.56 8.24 9.27
CA SER A 167 13.29 8.83 10.39
C SER A 167 14.27 7.81 10.96
N ILE A 168 15.51 8.23 11.13
CA ILE A 168 16.58 7.44 11.75
C ILE A 168 16.89 8.08 13.09
N LYS A 169 16.56 7.39 14.18
CA LYS A 169 16.89 7.84 15.53
C LYS A 169 18.10 7.07 16.03
N ASP A 170 19.16 7.78 16.38
CA ASP A 170 20.30 7.24 17.11
C ASP A 170 19.92 7.14 18.60
N LYS A 171 20.07 5.94 19.17
CA LYS A 171 19.72 5.64 20.55
C LYS A 171 20.73 6.21 21.55
N LEU A 172 21.99 6.46 21.15
CA LEU A 172 23.04 6.94 22.05
C LEU A 172 22.90 8.43 22.35
N ASN A 173 22.68 9.25 21.32
CA ASN A 173 22.63 10.71 21.42
C ASN A 173 21.23 11.28 21.21
N GLY A 174 20.25 10.46 20.82
CA GLY A 174 18.87 10.89 20.55
C GLY A 174 18.67 11.66 19.24
N LYS A 175 19.73 11.89 18.44
CA LYS A 175 19.68 12.61 17.17
C LYS A 175 18.74 11.92 16.20
N VAL A 176 17.95 12.70 15.48
CA VAL A 176 17.03 12.21 14.45
C VAL A 176 17.44 12.75 13.09
N GLU A 177 17.78 11.85 12.18
CA GLU A 177 18.01 12.13 10.77
C GLU A 177 16.77 11.73 9.95
N ARG A 178 16.54 12.39 8.82
CA ARG A 178 15.39 12.12 7.95
C ARG A 178 15.85 11.90 6.53
N ILE A 179 15.46 10.76 5.98
CA ILE A 179 15.64 10.43 4.57
C ILE A 179 14.31 10.64 3.87
N HIS A 180 14.33 11.44 2.80
CA HIS A 180 13.18 11.66 1.94
C HIS A 180 13.28 10.76 0.71
N LEU A 181 12.42 9.77 0.68
CA LEU A 181 12.28 8.85 -0.45
C LEU A 181 11.66 9.61 -1.62
N LYS A 182 12.26 9.51 -2.81
CA LYS A 182 11.76 10.14 -4.04
C LYS A 182 10.61 9.35 -4.64
N VAL A 183 9.50 9.22 -3.91
CA VAL A 183 8.36 8.34 -4.28
C VAL A 183 7.34 9.09 -5.13
N PRO A 184 6.85 8.52 -6.24
CA PRO A 184 5.76 9.13 -7.00
C PRO A 184 4.47 9.17 -6.18
N ILE A 185 3.68 10.23 -6.41
CA ILE A 185 2.40 10.46 -5.74
C ILE A 185 1.25 9.70 -6.42
N TRP A 186 1.39 9.41 -7.71
CA TRP A 186 0.34 8.86 -8.57
C TRP A 186 0.73 7.46 -9.10
N PRO A 187 -0.23 6.53 -9.24
CA PRO A 187 -1.62 6.63 -8.80
C PRO A 187 -1.76 6.62 -7.27
N PHE A 188 -2.83 7.25 -6.76
CA PHE A 188 -3.17 7.13 -5.35
C PHE A 188 -3.53 5.69 -4.99
N SER A 189 -3.59 5.40 -3.69
CA SER A 189 -3.99 4.08 -3.22
C SER A 189 -5.43 3.74 -3.64
N PHE A 190 -5.72 2.45 -3.80
CA PHE A 190 -7.08 1.97 -4.04
C PHE A 190 -8.06 2.53 -2.98
N LYS A 191 -7.63 2.61 -1.72
CA LYS A 191 -8.42 3.17 -0.60
C LYS A 191 -8.80 4.64 -0.82
N ILE A 192 -7.89 5.48 -1.30
CA ILE A 192 -8.18 6.90 -1.58
C ILE A 192 -9.26 7.01 -2.65
N PHE A 193 -9.10 6.28 -3.75
CA PHE A 193 -10.05 6.27 -4.85
C PHE A 193 -11.42 5.73 -4.45
N HIS A 194 -11.45 4.63 -3.69
CA HIS A 194 -12.68 4.07 -3.14
C HIS A 194 -13.40 5.08 -2.23
N ASN A 195 -12.68 5.78 -1.36
CA ASN A 195 -13.27 6.80 -0.49
C ASN A 195 -13.86 7.97 -1.28
N ILE A 196 -13.18 8.42 -2.34
CA ILE A 196 -13.70 9.46 -3.24
C ILE A 196 -15.00 8.99 -3.90
N ALA A 197 -15.02 7.76 -4.44
CA ALA A 197 -16.22 7.20 -5.06
C ALA A 197 -17.39 7.08 -4.06
N SER A 198 -17.13 6.52 -2.88
CA SER A 198 -18.16 6.31 -1.85
C SER A 198 -18.73 7.62 -1.30
N ALA A 199 -17.89 8.62 -1.04
CA ALA A 199 -18.34 9.95 -0.60
C ALA A 199 -19.18 10.64 -1.69
N SER A 200 -18.77 10.52 -2.94
CA SER A 200 -19.50 11.07 -4.10
C SER A 200 -20.86 10.41 -4.26
N MET A 201 -20.92 9.09 -4.11
CA MET A 201 -22.18 8.34 -4.14
C MET A 201 -23.11 8.79 -3.01
N GLY A 202 -22.59 8.96 -1.78
CA GLY A 202 -23.34 9.48 -0.65
C GLY A 202 -23.93 10.87 -0.92
N LEU A 203 -23.17 11.77 -1.55
CA LEU A 203 -23.66 13.09 -1.95
C LEU A 203 -24.80 12.99 -2.99
N ILE A 204 -24.67 12.09 -3.98
CA ILE A 204 -25.74 11.83 -4.97
C ILE A 204 -27.00 11.33 -4.26
N PHE A 205 -26.88 10.41 -3.30
CA PHE A 205 -28.02 9.93 -2.49
C PHE A 205 -28.69 11.06 -1.71
N ILE A 206 -27.93 11.96 -1.09
CA ILE A 206 -28.49 13.10 -0.33
C ILE A 206 -29.25 14.05 -1.26
N LEU A 207 -28.62 14.43 -2.38
CA LEU A 207 -29.21 15.37 -3.34
C LEU A 207 -30.50 14.78 -3.96
N HIS A 208 -30.53 13.48 -4.22
CA HIS A 208 -31.63 12.79 -4.90
C HIS A 208 -32.42 11.82 -4.03
N HIS A 209 -32.40 11.98 -2.70
CA HIS A 209 -33.02 11.04 -1.75
C HIS A 209 -34.49 10.73 -2.07
N LYS A 210 -35.29 11.71 -2.55
CA LYS A 210 -36.69 11.49 -2.93
C LYS A 210 -36.84 10.49 -4.08
N PHE A 211 -35.95 10.57 -5.08
CA PHE A 211 -35.90 9.60 -6.18
C PHE A 211 -35.55 8.21 -5.66
N PHE A 212 -34.50 8.09 -4.83
CA PHE A 212 -34.13 6.79 -4.26
C PHE A 212 -35.21 6.20 -3.36
N LEU A 213 -35.85 6.99 -2.50
CA LEU A 213 -36.99 6.57 -1.68
C LEU A 213 -38.18 6.10 -2.53
N SER A 214 -38.35 6.64 -3.74
CA SER A 214 -39.41 6.19 -4.65
C SER A 214 -39.18 4.78 -5.19
N LEU A 215 -37.92 4.37 -5.39
CA LEU A 215 -37.56 3.01 -5.81
C LEU A 215 -37.93 1.97 -4.76
N PHE A 216 -37.81 2.30 -3.47
CA PHE A 216 -38.17 1.40 -2.35
C PHE A 216 -39.68 1.33 -2.07
N LYS A 217 -40.47 2.28 -2.58
CA LYS A 217 -41.93 2.28 -2.40
C LYS A 217 -42.67 1.49 -3.49
N GLY A 218 -41.96 1.01 -4.51
CA GLY A 218 -42.53 0.36 -5.71
C GLY A 218 -42.93 -1.12 -5.59
N THR A 219 -42.81 -1.76 -4.42
CA THR A 219 -43.16 -3.19 -4.23
C THR A 219 -44.26 -3.42 -3.19
N LYS A 220 -45.29 -2.58 -3.18
CA LYS A 220 -46.59 -2.89 -2.56
C LYS A 220 -47.71 -2.64 -3.56
N LYS A 221 -47.92 -3.63 -4.43
CA LYS A 221 -49.18 -3.86 -5.13
C LYS A 221 -49.45 -5.37 -5.08
N GLU A 222 -50.10 -5.79 -4.01
CA GLU A 222 -51.15 -6.81 -4.06
C GLU A 222 -52.47 -6.09 -3.94
#